data_AF-A0AAE2VY90-F1
#
_entry.id   AF-A0AAE2VY90-F1
#
_cell.length_a   1.000
_cell.length_b   1.000
_cell.length_c   1.000
_cell.angle_alpha   90.00
_cell.angle_beta   90.00
_cell.angle_gamma   90.00
#
_symmetry.space_group_name_H-M   'P 1'
#
loop_
_entity.id
_entity.type
_entity.pdbx_description
1 polymer ?
#
loop_
_entity_poly.entity_id
_entity_poly.type
_entity_poly.pdbx_seq_one_letter_code
_entity_poly.pdbx_strand_id
1 'polypeptide(L)'
;MALRDRMAALKLIDRIKQHEMETIGADLAERRAAEKELSDQRAKLHEDAVREAADSTEDTRIFLPAYLNSVKLRQEDLSERQAEAAKKTAAIEEELFKAFREAKTTEQVLQRVKTEVALEEARATASQMDDAGRALFMLARSGNLSQ
;
A
#
# COMPACT_ATOMS: atom_id res chain seq x y z
N MET A 1 7.82 9.82 30.33
CA MET A 1 8.76 9.08 29.44
C MET A 1 8.02 8.01 28.65
N ALA A 2 7.27 7.10 29.29
CA ALA A 2 6.55 6.00 28.61
C ALA A 2 5.68 6.38 27.39
N LEU A 3 4.96 7.51 27.42
CA LEU A 3 4.14 7.96 26.28
C LEU A 3 4.98 8.45 25.08
N ARG A 4 6.14 9.05 25.33
CA ARG A 4 7.08 9.46 24.28
C ARG A 4 7.74 8.24 23.64
N ASP A 5 8.09 7.22 24.44
CA ASP A 5 8.64 5.96 23.94
C ASP A 5 7.59 5.19 23.11
N ARG A 6 6.33 5.17 23.57
CA ARG A 6 5.19 4.63 22.82
C ARG A 6 4.98 5.35 21.49
N MET A 7 5.07 6.68 21.46
CA MET A 7 4.99 7.46 20.22
C MET A 7 6.13 7.13 19.25
N ALA A 8 7.35 6.96 19.75
CA ALA A 8 8.50 6.59 18.93
C ALA A 8 8.33 5.19 18.32
N ALA A 9 7.86 4.23 19.12
CA ALA A 9 7.55 2.88 18.65
C ALA A 9 6.46 2.89 17.57
N LEU A 10 5.37 3.63 17.77
CA LEU A 10 4.29 3.75 16.78
C LEU A 10 4.76 4.40 15.47
N LYS A 11 5.66 5.39 15.52
CA LYS A 11 6.28 5.99 14.32
C LYS A 11 7.18 5.01 13.57
N LEU A 12 7.81 4.07 14.27
CA LEU A 12 8.61 3.02 13.63
C LEU A 12 7.69 2.01 12.95
N ILE A 13 6.64 1.56 13.63
CA ILE A 13 5.63 0.64 13.08
C ILE A 13 4.99 1.23 11.83
N ASP A 14 4.62 2.51 11.85
CA ASP A 14 4.02 3.20 10.69
C ASP A 14 4.96 3.20 9.48
N ARG A 15 6.26 3.47 9.67
CA ARG A 15 7.27 3.40 8.60
C ARG A 15 7.47 1.99 8.06
N ILE A 16 7.49 0.99 8.93
CA ILE A 16 7.59 -0.42 8.52
C ILE A 16 6.38 -0.79 7.66
N LYS A 17 5.16 -0.41 8.10
CA LYS A 17 3.92 -0.68 7.37
C LYS A 17 3.87 0.03 6.00
N GLN A 18 4.38 1.25 5.91
CA GLN A 18 4.54 1.95 4.63
C GLN A 18 5.46 1.18 3.68
N HIS A 19 6.63 0.75 4.16
CA HIS A 19 7.56 -0.03 3.35
C HIS A 19 6.98 -1.41 2.94
N GLU A 20 6.26 -2.09 3.84
CA GLU A 20 5.54 -3.32 3.53
C GLU A 20 4.55 -3.11 2.36
N MET A 21 3.74 -2.04 2.45
CA MET A 21 2.79 -1.71 1.38
C MET A 21 3.48 -1.33 0.06
N GLU A 22 4.59 -0.59 0.10
CA GLU A 22 5.37 -0.26 -1.11
C GLU A 22 5.93 -1.51 -1.78
N THR A 23 6.43 -2.46 -0.98
CA THR A 23 6.95 -3.75 -1.48
C THR A 23 5.83 -4.56 -2.12
N ILE A 24 4.69 -4.71 -1.45
CA ILE A 24 3.51 -5.41 -1.99
C ILE A 24 3.01 -4.70 -3.27
N GLY A 25 3.04 -3.36 -3.29
CA GLY A 25 2.65 -2.57 -4.45
C GLY A 25 3.56 -2.79 -5.67
N ALA A 26 4.88 -2.92 -5.45
CA ALA A 26 5.82 -3.24 -6.51
C ALA A 26 5.58 -4.64 -7.09
N ASP A 27 5.39 -5.65 -6.22
CA ASP A 27 5.06 -7.02 -6.63
C ASP A 27 3.74 -7.08 -7.40
N LEU A 28 2.74 -6.29 -6.99
CA LEU A 28 1.46 -6.18 -7.68
C LEU A 28 1.64 -5.59 -9.09
N ALA A 29 2.46 -4.54 -9.23
CA ALA A 29 2.73 -3.90 -10.51
C ALA A 29 3.41 -4.87 -11.49
N GLU A 30 4.40 -5.64 -11.01
CA GLU A 30 5.06 -6.67 -11.83
C GLU A 30 4.07 -7.75 -12.31
N ARG A 31 3.18 -8.20 -11.41
CA ARG A 31 2.16 -9.21 -11.76
C ARG A 31 1.13 -8.68 -12.75
N ARG A 32 0.70 -7.44 -12.58
CA ARG A 32 -0.20 -6.77 -13.55
C ARG A 32 0.47 -6.60 -14.92
N ALA A 33 1.78 -6.34 -14.96
CA ALA A 33 2.54 -6.32 -16.21
C ALA A 33 2.57 -7.71 -16.87
N ALA A 34 2.79 -8.78 -16.10
CA ALA A 34 2.74 -10.15 -16.61
C ALA A 34 1.35 -10.56 -17.12
N GLU A 35 0.27 -10.17 -16.43
CA GLU A 35 -1.11 -10.37 -16.91
C GLU A 35 -1.37 -9.67 -18.23
N LYS A 36 -0.89 -8.43 -18.36
CA LYS A 36 -0.99 -7.65 -19.59
C LYS A 36 -0.24 -8.33 -20.73
N GLU A 37 0.99 -8.79 -20.49
CA GLU A 37 1.78 -9.52 -21.49
C GLU A 37 1.06 -10.78 -21.99
N LEU A 38 0.42 -11.56 -21.11
CA LEU A 38 -0.39 -12.72 -21.51
C LEU A 38 -1.60 -12.31 -22.37
N SER A 39 -2.26 -11.20 -22.01
CA SER A 39 -3.36 -10.64 -22.78
C SER A 39 -2.91 -10.19 -24.18
N ASP A 40 -1.78 -9.50 -24.26
CA ASP A 40 -1.20 -8.99 -25.50
C ASP A 40 -0.77 -10.15 -26.42
N GLN A 41 -0.17 -11.21 -25.86
CA GLN A 41 0.14 -12.44 -26.60
C GLN A 41 -1.10 -13.11 -27.18
N ARG A 42 -2.19 -13.16 -26.41
CA ARG A 42 -3.46 -13.76 -26.88
C ARG A 42 -4.09 -12.92 -27.99
N ALA A 43 -4.08 -11.60 -27.85
CA ALA A 43 -4.57 -10.67 -28.87
C ALA A 43 -3.76 -10.79 -30.16
N LYS A 44 -2.43 -10.83 -30.06
CA LYS A 44 -1.54 -11.02 -31.21
C LYS A 44 -1.81 -12.35 -31.93
N LEU A 45 -1.93 -13.45 -31.20
CA LEU A 45 -2.28 -14.75 -31.79
C LEU A 45 -3.61 -14.73 -32.53
N HIS A 46 -4.58 -13.97 -32.02
CA HIS A 46 -5.86 -13.80 -32.70
C HIS A 46 -5.72 -13.03 -34.01
N GLU A 47 -4.99 -11.90 -33.99
CA GLU A 47 -4.72 -11.10 -35.18
C GLU A 47 -3.94 -11.90 -36.24
N ASP A 48 -2.92 -12.64 -35.82
CA ASP A 48 -2.11 -13.50 -36.69
C ASP A 48 -2.99 -14.60 -37.34
N ALA A 49 -3.91 -15.21 -36.59
CA ALA A 49 -4.83 -16.20 -37.13
C ALA A 49 -5.84 -15.62 -38.13
N VAL A 50 -6.36 -14.42 -37.86
CA VAL A 50 -7.26 -13.72 -38.78
C VAL A 50 -6.53 -13.35 -40.07
N ARG A 51 -5.28 -12.89 -39.95
CA ARG A 51 -4.44 -12.54 -41.10
C ARG A 51 -4.11 -13.77 -41.95
N GLU A 52 -3.67 -14.86 -41.33
CA GLU A 52 -3.36 -16.11 -42.03
C GLU A 52 -4.60 -16.66 -42.76
N ALA A 53 -5.78 -16.55 -42.16
CA ALA A 53 -7.03 -16.96 -42.82
C ALA A 53 -7.34 -16.09 -44.06
N ALA A 54 -7.11 -14.78 -43.98
CA ALA A 54 -7.35 -13.82 -45.07
C ALA A 54 -6.34 -13.96 -46.22
N ASP A 55 -5.06 -14.16 -45.89
CA ASP A 55 -3.94 -14.20 -46.85
C ASP A 55 -3.67 -15.63 -47.38
N SER A 56 -4.46 -16.62 -46.95
CA SER A 56 -4.29 -18.02 -47.37
C SER A 56 -4.46 -18.21 -48.88
N THR A 57 -3.42 -18.76 -49.49
CA THR A 57 -3.39 -19.17 -50.91
C THR A 57 -3.98 -20.57 -51.08
N GLU A 58 -4.27 -20.95 -52.32
CA GLU A 58 -4.90 -22.25 -52.64
C GLU A 58 -4.07 -23.45 -52.14
N ASP A 59 -2.74 -23.34 -52.19
CA ASP A 59 -1.80 -24.36 -51.71
C ASP A 59 -1.74 -24.44 -50.17
N THR A 60 -1.87 -23.31 -49.47
CA THR A 60 -1.78 -23.26 -47.99
C THR A 60 -3.12 -23.51 -47.29
N ARG A 61 -4.23 -23.34 -48.01
CA ARG A 61 -5.60 -23.48 -47.47
C ARG A 61 -5.93 -24.89 -46.96
N ILE A 62 -5.23 -25.92 -47.43
CA ILE A 62 -5.36 -27.31 -46.95
C ILE A 62 -4.87 -27.43 -45.49
N PHE A 63 -3.85 -26.66 -45.10
CA PHE A 63 -3.27 -26.69 -43.75
C PHE A 63 -3.95 -25.73 -42.77
N LEU A 64 -4.70 -24.75 -43.28
CA LEU A 64 -5.35 -23.71 -42.50
C LEU A 64 -6.22 -24.24 -41.33
N PRO A 65 -7.03 -25.31 -41.49
CA PRO A 65 -7.83 -25.83 -40.36
C PRO A 65 -6.97 -26.34 -39.20
N ALA A 66 -5.87 -27.03 -39.50
CA ALA A 66 -4.96 -27.56 -38.47
C ALA A 66 -4.23 -26.41 -37.76
N TYR A 67 -3.80 -25.40 -38.51
CA TYR A 67 -3.19 -24.19 -37.95
C TYR A 67 -4.16 -23.44 -37.03
N LEU A 68 -5.38 -23.13 -37.48
CA LEU A 68 -6.37 -22.41 -36.68
C LEU A 68 -6.74 -23.18 -35.40
N ASN A 69 -6.83 -24.50 -35.47
CA ASN A 69 -7.04 -25.33 -34.29
C ASN A 69 -5.88 -25.24 -33.30
N SER A 70 -4.62 -25.24 -33.80
CA SER A 70 -3.44 -25.07 -32.95
C SER A 70 -3.41 -23.69 -32.26
N VAL A 71 -3.79 -22.63 -32.96
CA VAL A 71 -3.90 -21.29 -32.39
C VAL A 71 -4.98 -21.25 -31.32
N LYS A 72 -6.15 -21.87 -31.58
CA LYS A 72 -7.24 -21.95 -30.61
C LYS A 72 -6.80 -22.65 -29.31
N LEU A 73 -6.16 -23.81 -29.41
CA LEU A 73 -5.63 -24.53 -28.24
C LEU A 73 -4.61 -23.67 -27.47
N ARG A 74 -3.77 -22.91 -28.18
CA ARG A 74 -2.81 -22.01 -27.54
C ARG A 74 -3.49 -20.83 -26.85
N GLN A 75 -4.57 -20.29 -27.43
CA GLN A 75 -5.37 -19.23 -26.80
C GLN A 75 -6.08 -19.72 -25.54
N GLU A 76 -6.56 -20.96 -25.53
CA GLU A 76 -7.16 -21.61 -24.36
C GLU A 76 -6.12 -21.76 -23.23
N ASP A 77 -4.92 -22.29 -23.51
CA ASP A 77 -3.80 -22.39 -22.54
C ASP A 77 -3.40 -21.00 -21.99
N LEU A 78 -3.29 -19.98 -22.84
CA LEU A 78 -3.02 -18.61 -22.39
C LEU A 78 -4.15 -18.05 -21.51
N SER A 79 -5.40 -18.37 -21.82
CA SER A 79 -6.56 -17.95 -21.03
C SER A 79 -6.57 -18.61 -19.64
N GLU A 80 -6.20 -19.89 -19.55
CA GLU A 80 -6.07 -20.59 -18.27
C GLU A 80 -4.96 -19.98 -17.42
N ARG A 81 -3.78 -19.73 -18.01
CA ARG A 81 -2.66 -19.05 -17.33
C ARG A 81 -3.04 -17.66 -16.86
N GLN A 82 -3.79 -16.90 -17.67
CA GLN A 82 -4.28 -15.59 -17.30
C GLN A 82 -5.26 -15.67 -16.11
N ALA A 83 -6.15 -16.67 -16.09
CA ALA A 83 -7.07 -16.89 -14.98
C ALA A 83 -6.34 -17.28 -13.68
N GLU A 84 -5.29 -18.10 -13.77
CA GLU A 84 -4.43 -18.41 -12.63
C GLU A 84 -3.65 -17.20 -12.12
N ALA A 85 -3.09 -16.40 -13.03
CA ALA A 85 -2.40 -15.16 -12.70
C ALA A 85 -3.35 -14.19 -11.98
N ALA A 86 -4.55 -13.99 -12.52
CA ALA A 86 -5.58 -13.14 -11.92
C ALA A 86 -5.97 -13.56 -10.51
N LYS A 87 -6.08 -14.87 -10.24
CA LYS A 87 -6.33 -15.38 -8.88
C LYS A 87 -5.19 -15.03 -7.92
N LYS A 88 -3.94 -15.17 -8.35
CA LYS A 88 -2.76 -14.84 -7.54
C LYS A 88 -2.67 -13.34 -7.29
N THR A 89 -2.97 -12.52 -8.28
CA THR A 89 -3.02 -11.06 -8.16
C THR A 89 -4.11 -10.63 -7.18
N ALA A 90 -5.30 -11.21 -7.26
CA ALA A 90 -6.39 -10.91 -6.33
C ALA A 90 -6.03 -11.23 -4.87
N ALA A 91 -5.32 -12.33 -4.61
CA ALA A 91 -4.84 -12.66 -3.28
C ALA A 91 -3.87 -11.61 -2.72
N ILE A 92 -2.98 -11.10 -3.56
CA ILE A 92 -2.01 -10.05 -3.17
C ILE A 92 -2.68 -8.70 -2.98
N GLU A 93 -3.72 -8.39 -3.77
CA GLU A 93 -4.55 -7.21 -3.54
C GLU A 93 -5.25 -7.28 -2.18
N GLU A 94 -5.76 -8.44 -1.80
CA GLU A 94 -6.35 -8.64 -0.47
C GLU A 94 -5.32 -8.43 0.65
N GLU A 95 -4.10 -8.94 0.48
CA GLU A 95 -2.99 -8.70 1.41
C GLU A 95 -2.64 -7.21 1.51
N LEU A 96 -2.58 -6.49 0.38
CA LEU A 96 -2.36 -5.05 0.34
C LEU A 96 -3.47 -4.29 1.08
N PHE A 97 -4.74 -4.66 0.85
CA PHE A 97 -5.88 -4.06 1.54
C PHE A 97 -5.84 -4.31 3.05
N LYS A 98 -5.41 -5.50 3.47
CA LYS A 98 -5.22 -5.82 4.88
C LYS A 98 -4.11 -4.96 5.50
N ALA A 99 -2.95 -4.89 4.85
CA ALA A 99 -1.84 -4.05 5.29
C ALA A 99 -2.24 -2.57 5.38
N PHE A 100 -3.02 -2.08 4.42
CA PHE A 100 -3.56 -0.72 4.43
C PHE A 100 -4.50 -0.47 5.63
N ARG A 101 -5.41 -1.41 5.93
CA ARG A 101 -6.30 -1.30 7.11
C ARG A 101 -5.48 -1.27 8.40
N GLU A 102 -4.47 -2.13 8.52
CA GLU A 102 -3.56 -2.14 9.67
C GLU A 102 -2.85 -0.78 9.80
N ALA A 103 -2.26 -0.27 8.71
CA ALA A 103 -1.61 1.05 8.68
C ALA A 103 -2.56 2.18 9.10
N LYS A 104 -3.83 2.15 8.69
CA LYS A 104 -4.83 3.13 9.11
C LYS A 104 -5.14 3.07 10.59
N THR A 105 -5.21 1.87 11.17
CA THR A 105 -5.42 1.74 12.61
C THR A 105 -4.20 2.25 13.40
N THR A 106 -2.97 1.96 12.95
CA THR A 106 -1.76 2.47 13.60
C THR A 106 -1.66 3.99 13.50
N GLU A 107 -2.04 4.57 12.36
CA GLU A 107 -2.09 6.02 12.15
C GLU A 107 -3.06 6.68 13.14
N GLN A 108 -4.27 6.15 13.30
CA GLN A 108 -5.26 6.68 14.25
C GLN A 108 -4.76 6.62 15.70
N VAL A 109 -4.14 5.51 16.11
CA VAL A 109 -3.57 5.38 17.46
C VAL A 109 -2.42 6.38 17.65
N LEU A 110 -1.56 6.54 16.64
CA LEU A 110 -0.47 7.51 16.67
C LEU A 110 -0.96 8.94 16.78
N GLN A 111 -2.05 9.32 16.10
CA GLN A 111 -2.66 10.64 16.25
C GLN A 111 -3.19 10.87 17.67
N ARG A 112 -3.87 9.89 18.27
CA ARG A 112 -4.33 9.98 19.67
C ARG A 112 -3.16 10.17 20.64
N VAL A 113 -2.11 9.36 20.52
CA VAL A 113 -0.93 9.48 21.37
C VAL A 113 -0.24 10.83 21.19
N LYS A 114 -0.16 11.38 19.95
CA LYS A 114 0.36 12.73 19.72
C LYS A 114 -0.45 13.80 20.47
N THR A 115 -1.78 13.71 20.44
CA THR A 115 -2.64 14.66 21.16
C THR A 115 -2.48 14.54 22.68
N GLU A 116 -2.32 13.33 23.21
CA GLU A 116 -2.10 13.09 24.64
C GLU A 116 -0.75 13.68 25.09
N VAL A 117 0.31 13.44 24.31
CA VAL A 117 1.65 14.00 24.60
C VAL A 117 1.63 15.53 24.58
N ALA A 118 0.98 16.14 23.58
CA ALA A 118 0.86 17.60 23.50
C ALA A 118 0.08 18.18 24.69
N LEU A 119 -0.96 17.47 25.16
CA LEU A 119 -1.76 17.88 26.30
C LEU A 119 -1.02 17.72 27.63
N GLU A 120 -0.20 16.67 27.79
CA GLU A 120 0.71 16.55 28.94
C GLU A 120 1.76 17.66 28.95
N GLU A 121 2.33 17.99 27.79
CA GLU A 121 3.29 19.09 27.67
C GLU A 121 2.65 20.43 28.03
N ALA A 122 1.43 20.71 27.56
CA ALA A 122 0.69 21.91 27.92
C ALA A 122 0.34 21.98 29.41
N ARG A 123 0.02 20.84 30.05
CA ARG A 123 -0.21 20.78 31.50
C ARG A 123 1.08 21.02 32.30
N ALA A 124 2.19 20.45 31.84
CA ALA A 124 3.49 20.63 32.47
C ALA A 124 3.96 22.09 32.38
N THR A 125 3.80 22.75 31.23
CA THR A 125 4.14 24.18 31.08
C THR A 125 3.24 25.06 31.93
N ALA A 126 1.93 24.80 31.97
CA ALA A 126 1.00 25.54 32.84
C ALA A 126 1.39 25.41 34.33
N SER A 127 1.70 24.20 34.81
CA SER A 127 2.16 23.98 36.19
C SER A 127 3.44 24.74 36.49
N GLN A 128 4.41 24.76 35.56
CA GLN A 128 5.66 25.51 35.72
C GLN A 128 5.42 27.02 35.78
N MET A 129 4.49 27.55 34.98
CA MET A 129 4.11 28.97 35.01
C MET A 129 3.39 29.33 36.31
N ASP A 130 2.51 28.47 36.81
CA ASP A 130 1.83 28.65 38.09
C ASP A 130 2.82 28.62 39.27
N ASP A 131 3.77 27.69 39.27
CA ASP A 131 4.82 27.59 40.30
C ASP A 131 5.75 28.82 40.26
N ALA A 132 6.14 29.27 39.07
CA ALA A 132 6.91 30.51 38.90
C ALA A 132 6.13 31.74 39.38
N GLY A 133 4.83 31.83 39.07
CA GLY A 133 3.94 32.88 39.54
C GLY A 133 3.81 32.89 41.07
N ARG A 134 3.66 31.71 41.70
CA ARG A 134 3.63 31.57 43.16
C ARG A 134 4.96 31.98 43.80
N ALA A 135 6.10 31.59 43.21
CA ALA A 135 7.42 31.97 43.70
C ALA A 135 7.63 33.49 43.63
N LEU A 136 7.25 34.14 42.52
CA LEU A 136 7.32 35.59 42.37
C LEU A 136 6.39 36.31 43.34
N PHE A 137 5.16 35.81 43.53
CA PHE A 137 4.22 36.38 44.49
C PHE A 137 4.74 36.31 45.93
N MET A 138 5.32 35.18 46.33
CA MET A 138 5.91 35.01 47.66
C MET A 138 7.11 35.94 47.87
N LEU A 139 7.93 36.17 46.84
CA LEU A 139 9.05 37.12 46.89
C LEU A 139 8.57 38.58 47.02
N ALA A 140 7.53 38.97 46.30
CA ALA A 140 6.94 40.31 46.42
C ALA A 140 6.33 40.54 47.81
N ARG A 141 5.73 39.49 48.40
CA ARG A 141 5.15 39.56 49.75
C ARG A 141 6.20 39.65 50.86
N SER A 142 7.34 38.96 50.74
CA SER A 142 8.43 39.06 51.71
C SER A 142 9.17 40.41 51.63
N GLY A 143 9.24 41.03 50.45
CA GLY A 143 9.76 42.39 50.29
C GLY A 143 8.90 43.47 50.96
N ASN A 144 7.56 43.31 50.96
CA ASN A 144 6.63 44.25 51.59
C ASN A 144 6.48 44.11 53.11
N LEU A 145 7.03 43.05 53.73
CA LEU A 145 7.03 42.87 55.20
C LEU A 145 8.29 43.43 55.89
N SER A 146 9.19 44.06 55.12
CA SER A 146 10.48 44.61 55.59
C SER A 146 10.53 46.15 55.61
N GLN A 147 9.38 46.83 55.52
CA GLN A 147 9.21 48.26 55.78
C GLN A 147 8.28 48.45 56.98
#